data_AF-A0A7K1GEQ0-F1
#
_entry.id   AF-A0A7K1GEQ0-F1
#
_cell.length_a   1.000
_cell.length_b   1.000
_cell.length_c   1.000
_cell.angle_alpha   90.00
_cell.angle_beta   90.00
_cell.angle_gamma   90.00
#
_symmetry.space_group_name_H-M   'P 1'
#
loop_
_entity.id
_entity.type
_entity.pdbx_description
1 polymer ?
#
loop_
_entity_poly.entity_id
_entity_poly.type
_entity_poly.pdbx_seq_one_letter_code
_entity_poly.pdbx_strand_id
1 'polypeptide(L)'
;MKLRKTIGILFIISQIVLIIYAKFVPERFFCWAPFDEHTYLDIDVEVNGEFLTKKEIAKRYRYKSKGWEPRSINNVFSIIRQYESTYGKEDNASVKVKYATNGNEERIWYFNQ
;
A
#
# COMPACT_ATOMS: atom_id res chain seq x y z
N MET A 1 45.09 12.80 -4.38
CA MET A 1 44.48 12.91 -3.02
C MET A 1 43.10 13.58 -3.03
N LYS A 2 42.85 14.63 -3.84
CA LYS A 2 41.55 15.33 -3.89
C LYS A 2 40.38 14.49 -4.44
N LEU A 3 40.59 13.73 -5.53
CA LEU A 3 39.54 12.92 -6.15
C LEU A 3 38.93 11.88 -5.19
N ARG A 4 39.76 11.15 -4.44
CA ARG A 4 39.30 10.18 -3.43
C ARG A 4 38.47 10.84 -2.32
N LYS A 5 38.87 12.04 -1.88
CA LYS A 5 38.10 12.83 -0.89
C LYS A 5 36.77 13.29 -1.47
N THR A 6 36.75 13.77 -2.71
CA THR A 6 35.51 14.20 -3.40
C THR A 6 34.53 13.04 -3.56
N ILE A 7 35.00 11.87 -3.99
CA ILE A 7 34.16 10.65 -4.11
C ILE A 7 33.62 10.25 -2.74
N GLY A 8 34.46 10.26 -1.70
CA GLY A 8 34.03 9.95 -0.33
C GLY A 8 32.94 10.90 0.18
N ILE A 9 33.11 12.22 -0.03
CA ILE A 9 32.11 13.22 0.35
C ILE A 9 30.80 13.01 -0.42
N LEU A 10 30.87 12.79 -1.73
CA LEU A 10 29.69 12.52 -2.55
C LEU A 10 28.95 11.26 -2.10
N PHE A 11 29.68 10.21 -1.72
CA PHE A 11 29.09 8.99 -1.19
C PHE A 11 28.32 9.24 0.12
N ILE A 12 28.90 9.97 1.07
CA ILE A 12 28.22 10.33 2.33
C ILE A 12 26.99 11.22 2.08
N ILE A 13 27.10 12.21 1.19
CA ILE A 13 25.96 13.06 0.82
C ILE A 13 24.84 12.21 0.22
N SER A 14 25.18 11.28 -0.70
CA SER A 14 24.21 10.37 -1.30
C SER A 14 23.50 9.51 -0.24
N GLN A 15 24.24 8.97 0.73
CA GLN A 15 23.65 8.23 1.84
C GLN A 15 22.67 9.07 2.66
N ILE A 16 23.02 10.33 2.99
CA ILE A 16 22.13 11.24 3.71
C ILE A 16 20.85 11.51 2.90
N VAL A 17 20.99 11.78 1.60
CA VAL A 17 19.84 12.01 0.70
C VAL A 17 18.93 10.78 0.66
N LEU A 18 19.49 9.58 0.56
CA LEU A 18 18.71 8.33 0.54
C LEU A 18 17.96 8.10 1.86
N ILE A 19 18.57 8.41 3.02
CA ILE A 19 17.90 8.32 4.33
C ILE A 19 16.73 9.30 4.43
N ILE A 20 16.90 10.53 3.95
CA ILE A 20 15.85 11.54 3.93
C ILE A 20 14.73 11.10 2.99
N TYR A 21 15.05 10.65 1.77
CA TYR A 21 14.08 10.16 0.80
C TYR A 21 13.26 8.99 1.35
N ALA A 22 13.90 8.05 2.05
CA ALA A 22 13.24 6.91 2.68
C ALA A 22 12.19 7.32 3.74
N LYS A 23 12.17 8.56 4.25
CA LYS A 23 11.08 9.09 5.12
C LYS A 23 9.77 9.33 4.39
N PHE A 24 9.80 9.46 3.07
CA PHE A 24 8.63 9.75 2.25
C PHE A 24 8.12 8.54 1.46
N VAL A 25 8.78 7.39 1.59
CA VAL A 25 8.38 6.13 0.92
C VAL A 25 7.31 5.43 1.77
N PRO A 26 6.07 5.26 1.28
CA PRO A 26 4.96 4.67 2.04
C PRO A 26 5.09 3.15 2.25
N GLU A 27 5.93 2.45 1.49
CA GLU A 27 6.13 0.99 1.54
C GLU A 27 6.98 0.49 2.71
N ARG A 28 7.10 1.28 3.79
CA ARG A 28 7.86 0.92 5.00
C ARG A 28 7.38 -0.35 5.69
N PHE A 29 6.21 -0.88 5.34
CA PHE A 29 5.66 -2.13 5.88
C PHE A 29 6.45 -3.40 5.51
N PHE A 30 7.46 -3.30 4.64
CA PHE A 30 8.45 -4.37 4.41
C PHE A 30 9.70 -4.21 5.31
N CYS A 31 9.53 -3.85 6.58
CA CYS A 31 10.62 -3.82 7.55
C CYS A 31 10.61 -5.07 8.44
N TRP A 32 11.77 -5.42 9.00
CA TRP A 32 11.92 -6.53 9.96
C TRP A 32 11.15 -6.28 11.27
N ALA A 33 10.97 -5.02 11.67
CA ALA A 33 10.19 -4.68 12.85
C ALA A 33 8.69 -4.88 12.57
N PRO A 34 7.93 -5.53 13.48
CA PRO A 34 6.48 -5.58 13.42
C PRO A 34 5.90 -4.17 13.36
N PHE A 35 4.89 -3.97 12.52
CA PHE A 35 4.11 -2.74 12.53
C PHE A 35 3.22 -2.72 13.77
N ASP A 36 3.26 -1.64 14.54
CA ASP A 36 2.36 -1.41 15.68
C ASP A 36 1.05 -0.73 15.23
N GLU A 37 0.54 -1.19 14.08
CA GLU A 37 -0.71 -0.73 13.49
C GLU A 37 -1.69 -1.90 13.44
N HIS A 38 -2.91 -1.66 13.93
CA HIS A 38 -4.02 -2.57 13.86
C HIS A 38 -5.15 -1.87 13.11
N THR A 39 -5.32 -2.22 11.83
CA THR A 39 -6.28 -1.56 10.96
C THR A 39 -7.45 -2.47 10.63
N TYR A 40 -8.67 -2.10 11.00
CA TYR A 40 -9.85 -2.77 10.49
C TYR A 40 -10.11 -2.29 9.07
N LEU A 41 -10.41 -3.20 8.15
CA LEU A 41 -10.73 -2.86 6.77
C LEU A 41 -11.99 -3.57 6.27
N ASP A 42 -12.66 -2.92 5.33
CA ASP A 42 -13.75 -3.47 4.55
C ASP A 42 -13.64 -2.98 3.09
N ILE A 43 -13.46 -3.91 2.16
CA ILE A 43 -13.23 -3.63 0.73
C ILE A 43 -14.49 -3.93 -0.05
N ASP A 44 -15.01 -2.93 -0.76
CA ASP A 44 -16.07 -3.05 -1.75
C ASP A 44 -15.46 -2.85 -3.14
N VAL A 45 -15.81 -3.72 -4.09
CA VAL A 45 -15.35 -3.64 -5.47
C VAL A 45 -16.54 -3.76 -6.39
N GLU A 46 -16.63 -2.85 -7.34
CA GLU A 46 -17.59 -2.86 -8.44
C GLU A 46 -16.81 -3.11 -9.74
N VAL A 47 -17.25 -4.08 -10.54
CA VAL A 47 -16.66 -4.42 -11.84
C VAL A 47 -17.78 -4.38 -12.87
N ASN A 48 -17.64 -3.54 -13.90
CA ASN A 48 -18.64 -3.38 -14.95
C ASN A 48 -20.09 -3.14 -14.43
N GLY A 49 -20.25 -2.41 -13.31
CA GLY A 49 -21.56 -2.10 -12.72
C GLY A 49 -22.08 -3.13 -11.72
N GLU A 50 -21.37 -4.24 -11.49
CA GLU A 50 -21.76 -5.28 -10.54
C GLU A 50 -20.83 -5.31 -9.33
N PHE A 51 -21.42 -5.32 -8.13
CA PHE A 51 -20.66 -5.46 -6.88
C PHE A 51 -20.22 -6.90 -6.66
N LEU A 52 -18.93 -7.09 -6.47
CA LEU A 52 -18.35 -8.38 -6.11
C LEU A 52 -18.68 -8.74 -4.65
N THR A 53 -18.94 -10.02 -4.41
CA THR A 53 -19.05 -10.56 -3.05
C THR A 53 -17.69 -10.54 -2.35
N LYS A 54 -17.70 -10.55 -1.01
CA LYS A 54 -16.45 -10.60 -0.21
C LYS A 54 -15.58 -11.81 -0.54
N LYS A 55 -16.16 -12.94 -0.97
CA LYS A 55 -15.41 -14.13 -1.41
C LYS A 55 -14.73 -13.90 -2.76
N GLU A 56 -15.42 -13.26 -3.70
CA GLU A 56 -14.87 -12.94 -5.02
C GLU A 56 -13.75 -11.90 -4.91
N ILE A 57 -13.94 -10.86 -4.08
CA ILE A 57 -12.89 -9.87 -3.79
C ILE A 57 -11.65 -10.56 -3.19
N ALA A 58 -11.86 -11.48 -2.24
CA ALA A 58 -10.75 -12.19 -1.63
C ALA A 58 -10.01 -13.09 -2.63
N LYS A 59 -10.74 -13.69 -3.58
CA LYS A 59 -10.18 -14.48 -4.67
C LYS A 59 -9.44 -13.60 -5.69
N ARG A 60 -10.00 -12.44 -6.05
CA ARG A 60 -9.43 -11.46 -7.00
C ARG A 60 -8.06 -10.99 -6.52
N TYR A 61 -8.00 -10.45 -5.30
CA TYR A 61 -6.76 -9.90 -4.74
C TYR A 61 -5.86 -10.94 -4.05
N ARG A 62 -6.31 -12.20 -3.95
CA ARG A 62 -5.65 -13.26 -3.16
C ARG A 62 -5.31 -12.78 -1.75
N TYR A 63 -6.21 -11.98 -1.18
CA TYR A 63 -6.03 -11.30 0.09
C TYR A 63 -7.37 -11.17 0.81
N LYS A 64 -7.38 -10.88 2.12
CA LYS A 64 -8.65 -10.72 2.85
C LYS A 64 -9.41 -9.49 2.33
N SER A 65 -10.72 -9.64 2.18
CA SER A 65 -11.64 -8.57 1.74
C SER A 65 -12.23 -7.76 2.90
N LYS A 66 -12.17 -8.31 4.12
CA LYS A 66 -12.64 -7.67 5.35
C LYS A 66 -11.89 -8.22 6.57
N GLY A 67 -11.73 -7.40 7.60
CA GLY A 67 -11.19 -7.80 8.91
C GLY A 67 -9.95 -7.02 9.32
N TRP A 68 -9.19 -7.56 10.27
CA TRP A 68 -8.03 -6.89 10.84
C TRP A 68 -6.76 -7.08 10.01
N GLU A 69 -6.11 -5.98 9.64
CA GLU A 69 -4.78 -5.88 9.08
C GLU A 69 -3.76 -5.59 10.19
N PRO A 70 -2.84 -6.54 10.49
CA PRO A 70 -1.75 -6.31 11.44
C PRO A 70 -0.57 -5.53 10.84
N ARG A 71 -0.63 -5.21 9.54
CA ARG A 71 0.35 -4.38 8.83
C ARG A 71 -0.25 -2.99 8.55
N SER A 72 0.54 -2.13 7.92
CA SER A 72 0.00 -0.86 7.44
C SER A 72 -1.08 -1.07 6.37
N ILE A 73 -2.12 -0.23 6.40
CA ILE A 73 -3.17 -0.20 5.38
C ILE A 73 -2.60 -0.01 3.96
N ASN A 74 -1.45 0.66 3.84
CA ASN A 74 -0.76 0.85 2.57
C ASN A 74 -0.41 -0.48 1.88
N ASN A 75 -0.19 -1.56 2.64
CA ASN A 75 0.00 -2.88 2.05
C ASN A 75 -1.22 -3.34 1.23
N VAL A 76 -2.42 -3.09 1.75
CA VAL A 76 -3.68 -3.42 1.05
C VAL A 76 -3.84 -2.56 -0.19
N PHE A 77 -3.53 -1.26 -0.09
CA PHE A 77 -3.56 -0.36 -1.25
C PHE A 77 -2.56 -0.80 -2.34
N SER A 78 -1.35 -1.22 -1.97
CA SER A 78 -0.36 -1.71 -2.92
C SER A 78 -0.83 -2.99 -3.62
N ILE A 79 -1.44 -3.93 -2.90
CA ILE A 79 -2.01 -5.15 -3.49
C ILE A 79 -3.10 -4.81 -4.51
N ILE A 80 -4.04 -3.93 -4.15
CA ILE A 80 -5.13 -3.50 -5.03
C ILE A 80 -4.55 -2.81 -6.26
N ARG A 81 -3.70 -1.79 -6.08
CA ARG A 81 -3.06 -1.07 -7.18
C ARG A 81 -2.29 -2.00 -8.10
N GLN A 82 -1.54 -2.95 -7.55
CA GLN A 82 -0.77 -3.90 -8.36
C GLN A 82 -1.71 -4.77 -9.20
N TYR A 83 -2.78 -5.31 -8.62
CA TYR A 83 -3.72 -6.14 -9.35
C TYR A 83 -4.42 -5.34 -10.45
N GLU A 84 -4.99 -4.19 -10.11
CA GLU A 84 -5.76 -3.38 -11.06
C GLU A 84 -4.87 -2.74 -12.14
N SER A 85 -3.59 -2.46 -11.86
CA SER A 85 -2.65 -2.00 -12.90
C SER A 85 -2.11 -3.11 -13.82
N THR A 86 -2.34 -4.38 -13.47
CA THR A 86 -1.82 -5.54 -14.23
C THR A 86 -2.94 -6.41 -14.79
N TYR A 87 -3.50 -7.31 -13.98
CA TYR A 87 -4.51 -8.28 -14.40
C TYR A 87 -5.89 -7.65 -14.57
N GLY A 88 -6.24 -6.70 -13.70
CA GLY A 88 -7.55 -6.05 -13.72
C GLY A 88 -7.66 -4.86 -14.66
N LYS A 89 -6.61 -4.57 -15.47
CA LYS A 89 -6.50 -3.31 -16.23
C LYS A 89 -7.70 -3.00 -17.13
N GLU A 90 -8.37 -4.02 -17.63
CA GLU A 90 -9.49 -3.91 -18.57
C GLU A 90 -10.85 -4.17 -17.92
N ASP A 91 -10.89 -4.41 -16.60
CA ASP A 91 -12.10 -4.81 -15.89
C ASP A 91 -13.01 -3.62 -15.52
N ASN A 92 -12.58 -2.37 -15.79
CA ASN A 92 -13.26 -1.14 -15.39
C ASN A 92 -13.68 -1.17 -13.91
N ALA A 93 -12.73 -1.52 -13.04
CA ALA A 93 -13.00 -1.73 -11.63
C ALA A 93 -13.02 -0.40 -10.85
N SER A 94 -14.02 -0.24 -9.99
CA SER A 94 -14.08 0.81 -8.98
C SER A 94 -13.94 0.18 -7.60
N VAL A 95 -12.91 0.57 -6.87
CA VAL A 95 -12.57 -0.04 -5.57
C VAL A 95 -12.70 0.99 -4.46
N LYS A 96 -13.42 0.62 -3.40
CA LYS A 96 -13.59 1.40 -2.19
C LYS A 96 -13.08 0.61 -0.99
N VAL A 97 -12.15 1.19 -0.26
CA VAL A 97 -11.61 0.60 0.97
C VAL A 97 -11.98 1.50 2.13
N LYS A 98 -12.86 1.01 3.01
CA LYS A 98 -13.12 1.64 4.30
C LYS A 98 -12.14 1.06 5.32
N TYR A 99 -11.52 1.91 6.13
CA TYR A 99 -10.54 1.47 7.11
C TYR A 99 -10.47 2.38 8.33
N ALA A 100 -10.14 1.79 9.48
CA ALA A 100 -9.91 2.50 10.74
C ALA A 100 -8.69 1.91 11.44
N THR A 101 -7.69 2.74 11.73
CA THR A 101 -6.41 2.30 12.32
C THR A 101 -6.33 2.69 13.78
N ASN A 102 -6.02 1.74 14.66
CA ASN A 102 -5.79 1.98 16.10
C ASN A 102 -6.94 2.73 16.80
N GLY A 103 -8.19 2.47 16.40
CA GLY A 103 -9.38 3.13 16.98
C GLY A 103 -9.60 4.58 16.53
N ASN A 104 -8.81 5.08 15.58
CA ASN A 104 -9.07 6.37 14.94
C ASN A 104 -10.33 6.32 14.06
N GLU A 105 -10.77 7.50 13.62
CA GLU A 105 -11.93 7.65 12.74
C GLU A 105 -11.80 6.83 11.45
N GLU A 106 -12.95 6.36 10.97
CA GLU A 106 -13.06 5.65 9.70
C GLU A 106 -12.66 6.58 8.55
N ARG A 107 -11.79 6.08 7.69
CA ARG A 107 -11.35 6.73 6.46
C ARG A 107 -11.74 5.88 5.28
N ILE A 108 -11.88 6.54 4.14
CA ILE A 108 -12.20 5.88 2.89
C ILE A 108 -11.11 6.20 1.88
N TRP A 109 -10.58 5.14 1.28
CA TRP A 109 -9.70 5.24 0.13
C TRP A 109 -10.42 4.72 -1.10
N TYR A 110 -10.25 5.42 -2.21
CA TYR A 110 -10.83 5.06 -3.50
C TYR A 110 -9.71 4.77 -4.49
N PHE A 111 -9.93 3.76 -5.32
CA PHE A 111 -9.15 3.50 -6.51
C PHE A 111 -10.11 3.38 -7.69
N ASN A 112 -9.93 4.29 -8.65
CA ASN A 112 -10.68 4.33 -9.88
C ASN A 112 -9.69 4.08 -11.01
N GLN A 113 -10.10 3.24 -11.95
CA GLN A 113 -9.34 2.89 -13.14
C GLN A 113 -9.63 3.85 -14.29
#